data_AF-A0A183HJK9-F1
#
_entry.id   AF-A0A183HJK9-F1
#
_cell.length_a   1.000
_cell.length_b   1.000
_cell.length_c   1.000
_cell.angle_alpha   90.00
_cell.angle_beta   90.00
_cell.angle_gamma   90.00
#
_symmetry.space_group_name_H-M   'P 1'
#
loop_
_entity.id
_entity.type
_entity.pdbx_description
1 polymer ?
#
loop_
_entity_poly.entity_id
_entity_poly.type
_entity_poly.pdbx_seq_one_letter_code
_entity_poly.pdbx_strand_id
1 'polypeptide(L)'
;MYMVGILYLHVSERARDLINVSQFAEDMAVELLGITASEYNPALLLKAKDNRGRPLLDVLIENEQKEVVSYASVQRYLTEIWTGRVEWSFGKTVAFTLMVLICPPAWFYFSLPLDTRIGRAPIIKFVCHTVSHIYFTILLTIVVLNLTHKIYEVRSIVPNPVEWLLLLWLSGNLVSELSNVGGGSGLAIVKVLILVLSAIAIAVHILAFVLPALFMHHLSDDEKLHFVRTMLYLKNQLFALVLLFSFVEFLDFLTVHHLFGPWAIIIRDLMYDLL
;
A
#
# COMPACT_ATOMS: atom_id res chain seq x y z
N MET A 1 -8.95 -11.54 18.25
CA MET A 1 -7.70 -12.27 18.62
C MET A 1 -6.99 -11.78 19.90
N TYR A 2 -7.09 -10.50 20.33
CA TYR A 2 -6.41 -10.03 21.56
C TYR A 2 -6.84 -10.72 22.86
N MET A 3 -8.09 -11.20 22.95
CA MET A 3 -8.57 -11.94 24.13
C MET A 3 -8.22 -13.44 24.09
N VAL A 4 -7.96 -13.99 22.90
CA VAL A 4 -7.55 -15.40 22.70
C VAL A 4 -6.03 -15.54 22.91
N GLY A 5 -5.24 -14.56 22.47
CA GLY A 5 -3.78 -14.54 22.68
C GLY A 5 -3.36 -14.47 24.15
N ILE A 6 -4.12 -13.77 25.00
CA ILE A 6 -3.86 -13.72 26.45
C ILE A 6 -4.25 -15.04 27.14
N LEU A 7 -5.26 -15.76 26.63
CA LEU A 7 -5.67 -17.07 27.14
C LEU A 7 -4.70 -18.19 26.72
N TYR A 8 -4.11 -18.07 25.54
CA TYR A 8 -3.17 -19.05 24.97
C TYR A 8 -1.90 -19.22 25.81
N LEU A 9 -1.41 -18.14 26.43
CA LEU A 9 -0.25 -18.15 27.31
C LEU A 9 -0.52 -18.79 28.70
N HIS A 10 -1.79 -18.88 29.12
CA HIS A 10 -2.17 -19.46 30.42
C HIS A 10 -2.63 -20.93 30.32
N VAL A 11 -2.91 -21.44 29.12
CA VAL A 11 -3.65 -22.70 28.92
C VAL A 11 -3.04 -23.55 27.79
N SER A 12 -1.76 -23.89 27.90
CA SER A 12 -1.06 -24.76 26.94
C SER A 12 -1.77 -26.11 26.72
N GLU A 13 -2.33 -26.71 27.78
CA GLU A 13 -3.00 -28.03 27.68
C GLU A 13 -4.39 -28.01 27.03
N ARG A 14 -5.16 -26.91 27.10
CA ARG A 14 -6.50 -26.81 26.47
C ARG A 14 -6.54 -25.95 25.21
N ALA A 15 -5.39 -25.46 24.76
CA ALA A 15 -5.29 -24.69 23.51
C ALA A 15 -5.87 -25.48 22.32
N ARG A 16 -5.63 -26.80 22.28
CA ARG A 16 -6.14 -27.68 21.22
C ARG A 16 -7.67 -27.79 21.24
N ASP A 17 -8.27 -27.93 22.41
CA ASP A 17 -9.73 -28.00 22.55
C ASP A 17 -10.40 -26.67 22.18
N LEU A 18 -9.78 -25.55 22.57
CA LEU A 18 -10.26 -24.21 22.20
C LEU A 18 -10.21 -23.99 20.68
N ILE A 19 -9.15 -24.46 20.00
CA ILE A 19 -9.06 -24.42 18.54
C ILE A 19 -10.18 -25.26 17.92
N ASN A 20 -10.39 -26.48 18.39
CA ASN A 20 -11.46 -27.35 17.86
C ASN A 20 -12.84 -26.71 18.04
N VAL A 21 -13.12 -26.08 19.18
CA VAL A 21 -14.38 -25.36 19.42
C VAL A 21 -14.51 -24.14 18.50
N SER A 22 -13.42 -23.41 18.27
CA SER A 22 -13.45 -22.28 17.32
C SER A 22 -13.73 -22.72 15.88
N GLN A 23 -13.12 -23.83 15.43
CA GLN A 23 -13.37 -24.40 14.10
C GLN A 23 -14.83 -24.86 13.96
N PHE A 24 -15.35 -25.58 14.96
CA PHE A 24 -16.76 -26.00 14.96
C PHE A 24 -17.74 -24.82 14.92
N ALA A 25 -17.41 -23.72 15.62
CA ALA A 25 -18.22 -22.51 15.58
C ALA A 25 -18.16 -21.81 14.20
N GLU A 26 -16.99 -21.82 13.55
CA GLU A 26 -16.80 -21.28 12.20
C GLU A 26 -17.58 -22.12 11.16
N ASP A 27 -17.47 -23.45 11.23
CA ASP A 27 -18.24 -24.40 10.40
C ASP A 27 -19.74 -24.17 10.52
N MET A 28 -20.25 -24.05 11.75
CA MET A 28 -21.67 -23.77 12.01
C MET A 28 -22.10 -22.42 11.41
N ALA A 29 -21.24 -21.40 11.47
CA ALA A 29 -21.53 -20.11 10.86
C ALA A 29 -21.59 -20.21 9.32
N VAL A 30 -20.72 -21.02 8.70
CA VAL A 30 -20.76 -21.30 7.25
C VAL A 30 -22.08 -22.00 6.87
N GLU A 31 -22.51 -23.00 7.64
CA GLU A 31 -23.77 -23.70 7.38
C GLU A 31 -24.98 -22.78 7.49
N LEU A 32 -25.08 -21.98 8.55
CA LEU A 32 -26.16 -21.00 8.73
C LEU A 32 -26.19 -19.96 7.61
N LEU A 33 -25.02 -19.50 7.18
CA LEU A 33 -24.89 -18.59 6.04
C LEU A 33 -25.32 -19.27 4.73
N GLY A 34 -25.02 -20.57 4.56
CA GLY A 34 -25.46 -21.35 3.41
C GLY A 34 -26.99 -21.48 3.34
N ILE A 35 -27.64 -21.77 4.47
CA ILE A 35 -29.11 -21.85 4.56
C ILE A 35 -29.74 -20.48 4.28
N THR A 36 -29.21 -19.41 4.87
CA THR A 36 -29.74 -18.07 4.63
C THR A 36 -29.51 -17.59 3.21
N ALA A 37 -28.43 -18.00 2.55
CA ALA A 37 -28.16 -17.67 1.15
C ALA A 37 -29.04 -18.45 0.17
N SER A 38 -29.57 -19.63 0.55
CA SER A 38 -30.49 -20.40 -0.29
C SER A 38 -31.93 -19.90 -0.19
N GLU A 39 -32.36 -19.46 0.99
CA GLU A 39 -33.73 -18.98 1.22
C GLU A 39 -33.91 -17.46 1.09
N TYR A 40 -32.89 -16.66 1.42
CA TYR A 40 -32.95 -15.20 1.50
C TYR A 40 -31.77 -14.52 0.80
N ASN A 41 -31.82 -13.19 0.67
CA ASN A 41 -30.69 -12.42 0.15
C ASN A 41 -29.60 -12.28 1.23
N PRO A 42 -28.41 -12.91 1.07
CA PRO A 42 -27.34 -12.87 2.07
C PRO A 42 -26.79 -11.46 2.28
N ALA A 43 -26.96 -10.54 1.31
CA ALA A 43 -26.59 -9.14 1.46
C ALA A 43 -27.36 -8.42 2.57
N LEU A 44 -28.57 -8.88 2.93
CA LEU A 44 -29.34 -8.32 4.04
C LEU A 44 -28.69 -8.67 5.38
N LEU A 45 -28.28 -9.93 5.53
CA LEU A 45 -27.58 -10.43 6.73
C LEU A 45 -26.21 -9.77 6.89
N LEU A 46 -25.43 -9.65 5.81
CA LEU A 46 -24.10 -9.03 5.83
C LEU A 46 -24.12 -7.53 6.15
N LYS A 47 -25.25 -6.85 5.86
CA LYS A 47 -25.48 -5.44 6.22
C LYS A 47 -26.11 -5.26 7.59
N ALA A 48 -26.58 -6.33 8.23
CA ALA A 48 -27.17 -6.25 9.56
C ALA A 48 -26.14 -5.64 10.51
N LYS A 49 -26.59 -4.66 11.30
CA LYS A 49 -25.73 -3.90 12.21
C LYS A 49 -25.81 -4.48 13.60
N ASP A 50 -24.66 -4.63 14.25
CA ASP A 50 -24.58 -4.87 15.69
C ASP A 50 -25.05 -3.62 16.47
N ASN A 51 -25.22 -3.75 17.78
CA ASN A 51 -25.53 -2.68 18.73
C ASN A 51 -24.56 -1.48 18.64
N ARG A 52 -23.37 -1.68 18.08
CA ARG A 52 -22.36 -0.64 17.82
C ARG A 52 -22.46 0.00 16.42
N GLY A 53 -23.47 -0.36 15.63
CA GLY A 53 -23.69 0.17 14.28
C GLY A 53 -22.75 -0.37 13.19
N ARG A 54 -21.88 -1.33 13.54
CA ARG A 54 -20.95 -1.99 12.61
C ARG A 54 -21.68 -3.09 11.84
N PRO A 55 -21.49 -3.21 10.51
CA PRO A 55 -22.08 -4.30 9.75
C PRO A 55 -21.43 -5.64 10.15
N LEU A 56 -22.21 -6.71 10.10
CA LEU A 56 -21.77 -8.06 10.45
C LEU A 56 -20.53 -8.49 9.66
N LEU A 57 -20.43 -8.10 8.40
CA LEU A 57 -19.27 -8.40 7.55
C LEU A 57 -17.95 -7.85 8.13
N ASP A 58 -17.96 -6.62 8.65
CA ASP A 58 -16.75 -6.02 9.24
C ASP A 58 -16.35 -6.77 10.51
N VAL A 59 -17.32 -7.25 11.29
CA VAL A 59 -17.08 -8.07 12.48
C VAL A 59 -16.52 -9.44 12.11
N LEU A 60 -16.99 -10.06 11.03
CA LEU A 60 -16.45 -11.33 10.54
C LEU A 60 -15.00 -11.17 10.07
N ILE A 61 -14.67 -10.06 9.41
CA ILE A 61 -13.31 -9.73 8.98
C ILE A 61 -12.41 -9.43 10.19
N GLU A 62 -12.87 -8.64 11.16
CA GLU A 62 -12.12 -8.30 12.39
C GLU A 62 -11.82 -9.54 13.26
N ASN A 63 -12.69 -10.57 13.18
CA ASN A 63 -12.50 -11.85 13.86
C ASN A 63 -11.78 -12.91 13.01
N GLU A 64 -11.23 -12.53 11.85
CA GLU A 64 -10.47 -13.40 10.95
C GLU A 64 -11.21 -14.71 10.57
N GLN A 65 -12.53 -14.65 10.42
CA GLN A 65 -13.37 -15.80 10.03
C GLN A 65 -13.22 -16.08 8.53
N LYS A 66 -12.08 -16.63 8.13
CA LYS A 66 -11.66 -16.76 6.73
C LYS A 66 -12.60 -17.65 5.94
N GLU A 67 -13.14 -18.72 6.53
CA GLU A 67 -14.00 -19.67 5.81
C GLU A 67 -15.36 -19.05 5.50
N VAL A 68 -15.97 -18.38 6.48
CA VAL A 68 -17.24 -17.66 6.32
C VAL A 68 -17.13 -16.55 5.27
N VAL A 69 -16.05 -15.76 5.32
CA VAL A 69 -15.82 -14.66 4.36
C VAL A 69 -15.55 -15.21 2.95
N SER A 70 -14.92 -16.38 2.83
CA SER A 70 -14.63 -17.02 1.54
C SER A 70 -15.87 -17.60 0.84
N TYR A 71 -17.00 -17.70 1.54
CA TYR A 71 -18.23 -18.29 1.00
C TYR A 71 -18.72 -17.56 -0.26
N ALA A 72 -19.15 -18.31 -1.28
CA ALA A 72 -19.43 -17.78 -2.63
C ALA A 72 -20.43 -16.61 -2.63
N SER A 73 -21.46 -16.68 -1.80
CA SER A 73 -22.47 -15.63 -1.67
C SER A 73 -21.93 -14.32 -1.07
N VAL A 74 -20.97 -14.42 -0.15
CA VAL A 74 -20.29 -13.26 0.46
C VAL A 74 -19.34 -12.64 -0.55
N GLN A 75 -18.58 -13.47 -1.28
CA GLN A 75 -17.67 -13.02 -2.32
C GLN A 75 -18.41 -12.30 -3.46
N ARG A 76 -19.59 -12.79 -3.86
CA ARG A 76 -20.45 -12.12 -4.84
C ARG A 76 -20.88 -10.74 -4.34
N TYR A 77 -21.34 -10.65 -3.10
CA TYR A 77 -21.74 -9.38 -2.49
C TYR A 77 -20.57 -8.37 -2.37
N LEU A 78 -19.40 -8.84 -1.94
CA LEU A 78 -18.16 -8.05 -1.92
C LEU A 78 -17.78 -7.53 -3.30
N THR A 79 -17.89 -8.38 -4.34
CA THR A 79 -17.62 -8.01 -5.73
C THR A 79 -18.60 -6.93 -6.23
N GLU A 80 -19.88 -7.01 -5.87
CA GLU A 80 -20.89 -6.00 -6.22
C GLU A 80 -20.60 -4.63 -5.57
N ILE A 81 -20.12 -4.63 -4.32
CA ILE A 81 -19.67 -3.40 -3.64
C ILE A 81 -18.40 -2.87 -4.31
N TRP A 82 -17.42 -3.73 -4.58
CA TRP A 82 -16.13 -3.38 -5.17
C TRP A 82 -16.28 -2.70 -6.52
N THR A 83 -17.17 -3.22 -7.36
CA THR A 83 -17.48 -2.68 -8.70
C THR A 83 -18.45 -1.49 -8.67
N GLY A 84 -18.97 -1.11 -7.50
CA GLY A 84 -19.90 0.01 -7.36
C GLY A 84 -21.24 -0.20 -8.10
N ARG A 85 -21.66 -1.47 -8.27
CA ARG A 85 -22.82 -1.87 -9.11
C ARG A 85 -22.70 -1.46 -10.58
N VAL A 86 -21.48 -1.35 -11.10
CA VAL A 86 -21.24 -1.13 -12.53
C VAL A 86 -20.67 -2.43 -13.12
N GLU A 87 -21.28 -2.94 -14.18
CA GLU A 87 -20.82 -4.17 -14.86
C GLU A 87 -19.53 -3.91 -15.64
N TRP A 88 -18.38 -4.01 -14.98
CA TRP A 88 -17.07 -3.95 -15.60
C TRP A 88 -16.56 -5.37 -15.85
N SER A 89 -16.29 -5.70 -17.11
CA SER A 89 -15.48 -6.88 -17.40
C SER A 89 -14.03 -6.59 -17.03
N PHE A 90 -13.27 -7.63 -16.66
CA PHE A 90 -11.84 -7.50 -16.33
C PHE A 90 -11.06 -6.75 -17.43
N GLY A 91 -11.33 -7.06 -18.70
CA GLY A 91 -10.70 -6.37 -19.83
C GLY A 91 -11.00 -4.86 -19.89
N LYS A 92 -12.22 -4.43 -19.51
CA LYS A 92 -12.56 -3.00 -19.42
C LYS A 92 -11.81 -2.31 -18.29
N THR A 93 -11.63 -2.98 -17.14
CA THR A 93 -10.81 -2.46 -16.04
C THR A 93 -9.36 -2.28 -16.46
N VAL A 94 -8.76 -3.27 -17.13
CA VAL A 94 -7.37 -3.16 -17.62
C VAL A 94 -7.24 -2.05 -18.66
N ALA A 95 -8.17 -1.97 -19.62
CA ALA A 95 -8.19 -0.90 -20.61
C ALA A 95 -8.33 0.49 -19.98
N PHE A 96 -9.18 0.62 -18.95
CA PHE A 96 -9.32 1.86 -18.17
C PHE A 96 -8.04 2.21 -17.42
N THR A 97 -7.41 1.27 -16.72
CA THR A 97 -6.11 1.48 -16.06
C THR A 97 -5.06 1.97 -17.05
N LEU A 98 -4.97 1.35 -18.22
CA LEU A 98 -4.01 1.72 -19.27
C LEU A 98 -4.32 3.11 -19.85
N MET A 99 -5.59 3.44 -20.04
CA MET A 99 -6.02 4.77 -20.48
C MET A 99 -5.67 5.86 -19.46
N VAL A 100 -5.91 5.61 -18.17
CA VAL A 100 -5.55 6.51 -17.06
C VAL A 100 -4.03 6.66 -16.92
N LEU A 101 -3.28 5.58 -17.14
CA LEU A 101 -1.81 5.58 -17.11
C LEU A 101 -1.19 6.39 -18.26
N ILE A 102 -1.75 6.27 -19.48
CA ILE A 102 -1.26 6.99 -20.66
C ILE A 102 -1.70 8.47 -20.64
N CYS A 103 -2.80 8.79 -19.97
CA CYS A 103 -3.36 10.13 -19.92
C CYS A 103 -3.30 10.74 -18.50
N PRO A 104 -2.19 11.45 -18.13
CA PRO A 104 -2.05 12.10 -16.83
C PRO A 104 -3.20 13.05 -16.44
N PRO A 105 -3.80 13.82 -17.38
CA PRO A 105 -4.98 14.64 -17.04
C PRO A 105 -6.20 13.81 -16.60
N ALA A 106 -6.40 12.63 -17.19
CA ALA A 106 -7.48 11.74 -16.80
C ALA A 106 -7.25 11.18 -15.39
N TRP A 107 -6.01 10.79 -15.07
CA TRP A 107 -5.62 10.41 -13.71
C TRP A 107 -5.92 11.53 -12.71
N PHE A 108 -5.47 12.77 -12.97
CA PHE A 108 -5.71 13.89 -12.07
C PHE A 108 -7.21 14.15 -11.83
N TYR A 109 -8.03 14.05 -12.88
CA TYR A 109 -9.48 14.19 -12.78
C TYR A 109 -10.12 13.12 -11.89
N PHE A 110 -9.77 11.84 -12.06
CA PHE A 110 -10.33 10.76 -11.25
C PHE A 110 -9.76 10.65 -9.83
N SER A 111 -8.55 11.20 -9.60
CA SER A 111 -7.94 11.30 -8.27
C SER A 111 -8.59 12.36 -7.38
N LEU A 112 -9.30 13.34 -7.95
CA LEU A 112 -10.07 14.30 -7.18
C LEU A 112 -11.29 13.60 -6.55
N PRO A 113 -11.68 13.97 -5.31
CA PRO A 113 -12.87 13.45 -4.64
C PRO A 113 -14.14 14.03 -5.28
N LEU A 114 -14.36 13.74 -6.56
CA LEU A 114 -15.52 14.16 -7.32
C LEU A 114 -16.71 13.30 -6.92
N ASP A 115 -17.84 13.94 -6.60
CA ASP A 115 -19.08 13.27 -6.21
C ASP A 115 -19.83 12.66 -7.42
N THR A 116 -19.09 11.91 -8.23
CA THR A 116 -19.66 11.14 -9.33
C THR A 116 -19.97 9.72 -8.85
N ARG A 117 -21.07 9.13 -9.35
CA ARG A 117 -21.46 7.74 -9.03
C ARG A 117 -20.33 6.74 -9.31
N ILE A 118 -19.49 7.05 -10.29
CA ILE A 118 -18.33 6.26 -10.73
C ILE A 118 -17.15 6.45 -9.76
N GLY A 119 -16.83 7.67 -9.32
CA GLY A 119 -15.73 7.96 -8.37
C GLY A 119 -15.93 7.39 -6.95
N ARG A 120 -17.15 6.99 -6.59
CA ARG A 120 -17.42 6.30 -5.31
C ARG A 120 -17.00 4.83 -5.30
N ALA A 121 -16.78 4.20 -6.46
CA ALA A 121 -16.46 2.78 -6.54
C ALA A 121 -15.02 2.50 -6.01
N PRO A 122 -14.84 1.53 -5.07
CA PRO A 122 -13.53 1.17 -4.54
C PRO A 122 -12.49 0.82 -5.62
N ILE A 123 -12.92 0.11 -6.67
CA ILE A 123 -12.05 -0.28 -7.78
C ILE A 123 -11.37 0.90 -8.47
N ILE A 124 -12.05 2.04 -8.61
CA ILE A 124 -11.49 3.22 -9.27
C ILE A 124 -10.47 3.90 -8.38
N LYS A 125 -10.74 3.99 -7.07
CA LYS A 125 -9.77 4.49 -6.10
C LYS A 125 -8.51 3.62 -6.08
N PHE A 126 -8.69 2.30 -6.14
CA PHE A 126 -7.59 1.34 -6.26
C PHE A 126 -6.76 1.59 -7.53
N VAL A 127 -7.40 1.68 -8.71
CA VAL A 127 -6.69 1.97 -9.98
C VAL A 127 -5.94 3.30 -9.93
N CYS A 128 -6.57 4.37 -9.40
CA CYS A 128 -5.92 5.68 -9.28
C CYS A 128 -4.71 5.64 -8.33
N HIS A 129 -4.81 4.88 -7.23
CA HIS A 129 -3.71 4.65 -6.31
C HIS A 129 -2.57 3.85 -6.97
N THR A 130 -2.89 2.78 -7.70
CA THR A 130 -1.91 1.99 -8.45
C THR A 130 -1.19 2.85 -9.50
N VAL A 131 -1.92 3.65 -10.29
CA VAL A 131 -1.32 4.54 -11.29
C VAL A 131 -0.45 5.61 -10.63
N SER A 132 -0.90 6.20 -9.51
CA SER A 132 -0.09 7.14 -8.73
C SER A 132 1.23 6.51 -8.27
N HIS A 133 1.21 5.26 -7.81
CA HIS A 133 2.42 4.51 -7.42
C HIS A 133 3.35 4.22 -8.61
N ILE A 134 2.80 3.94 -9.79
CA ILE A 134 3.57 3.80 -11.02
C ILE A 134 4.27 5.13 -11.36
N TYR A 135 3.57 6.26 -11.32
CA TYR A 135 4.19 7.58 -11.55
C TYR A 135 5.27 7.89 -10.51
N PHE A 136 5.05 7.58 -9.23
CA PHE A 136 6.05 7.71 -8.18
C PHE A 136 7.31 6.87 -8.49
N THR A 137 7.14 5.61 -8.91
CA THR A 137 8.23 4.70 -9.25
C THR A 137 9.02 5.19 -10.47
N ILE A 138 8.34 5.72 -11.49
CA ILE A 138 8.97 6.32 -12.67
C ILE A 138 9.76 7.57 -12.28
N LEU A 139 9.18 8.48 -11.48
CA LEU A 139 9.86 9.68 -11.00
C LEU A 139 11.11 9.31 -10.20
N LEU A 140 11.01 8.34 -9.30
CA LEU A 140 12.12 7.85 -8.50
C LEU A 140 13.21 7.24 -9.39
N THR A 141 12.84 6.48 -10.42
CA THR A 141 13.78 5.92 -11.41
C THR A 141 14.52 7.01 -12.17
N ILE A 142 13.83 8.07 -12.61
CA ILE A 142 14.44 9.23 -13.31
C ILE A 142 15.47 9.92 -12.40
N VAL A 143 15.16 10.11 -11.12
CA VAL A 143 16.06 10.72 -10.13
C VAL A 143 17.27 9.82 -9.85
N VAL A 144 17.06 8.52 -9.62
CA VAL A 144 18.13 7.55 -9.32
C VAL A 144 19.11 7.41 -10.48
N LEU A 145 18.60 7.29 -11.72
CA LEU A 145 19.44 7.15 -12.91
C LEU A 145 20.05 8.48 -13.37
N ASN A 146 19.69 9.60 -12.74
CA ASN A 146 20.08 10.95 -13.14
C ASN A 146 19.85 11.19 -14.64
N LEU A 147 18.72 10.69 -15.17
CA LEU A 147 18.43 10.70 -16.62
C LEU A 147 18.37 12.13 -17.19
N THR A 148 18.06 13.11 -16.34
CA THR A 148 17.86 14.50 -16.73
C THR A 148 19.12 15.35 -16.65
N HIS A 149 20.03 15.13 -15.70
CA HIS A 149 21.26 15.90 -15.53
C HIS A 149 22.37 15.01 -14.97
N LYS A 150 23.52 14.97 -15.65
CA LYS A 150 24.63 14.12 -15.20
C LYS A 150 25.34 14.78 -14.01
N ILE A 151 25.71 13.99 -13.01
CA ILE A 151 26.28 14.42 -11.71
C ILE A 151 27.51 15.34 -11.87
N TYR A 152 28.22 15.27 -13.00
CA TYR A 152 29.41 16.09 -13.25
C TYR A 152 29.11 17.55 -13.64
N GLU A 153 27.88 17.87 -14.08
CA GLU A 153 27.46 19.21 -14.53
C GLU A 153 26.78 20.03 -13.43
N VAL A 154 26.56 19.46 -12.24
CA VAL A 154 25.85 20.13 -11.15
C VAL A 154 26.73 21.24 -10.57
N ARG A 155 26.50 22.46 -11.07
CA ARG A 155 27.13 23.71 -10.62
C ARG A 155 26.19 24.57 -9.77
N SER A 156 24.93 24.15 -9.61
CA SER A 156 23.88 24.94 -8.96
C SER A 156 23.26 24.22 -7.76
N ILE A 157 22.86 25.06 -6.80
CA ILE A 157 22.36 24.77 -5.45
C ILE A 157 20.90 24.26 -5.46
N VAL A 158 20.18 24.42 -6.57
CA VAL A 158 18.73 24.26 -6.61
C VAL A 158 18.35 22.82 -6.97
N PRO A 159 17.47 22.15 -6.18
CA PRO A 159 16.94 20.85 -6.53
C PRO A 159 16.25 20.91 -7.89
N ASN A 160 16.39 19.86 -8.69
CA ASN A 160 15.74 19.82 -9.99
C ASN A 160 14.22 19.88 -9.83
N PRO A 161 13.47 20.41 -10.81
CA PRO A 161 12.00 20.39 -10.75
C PRO A 161 11.42 18.99 -10.50
N VAL A 162 12.10 17.95 -10.99
CA VAL A 162 11.75 16.54 -10.76
C VAL A 162 11.94 16.13 -9.30
N GLU A 163 12.97 16.63 -8.62
CA GLU A 163 13.18 16.39 -7.19
C GLU A 163 12.15 17.12 -6.34
N TRP A 164 11.76 18.35 -6.72
CA TRP A 164 10.63 19.04 -6.08
C TRP A 164 9.32 18.27 -6.20
N LEU A 165 9.04 17.71 -7.39
CA LEU A 165 7.87 16.86 -7.60
C LEU A 165 7.95 15.56 -6.78
N LEU A 166 9.14 14.95 -6.67
CA LEU A 166 9.36 13.77 -5.83
C LEU A 166 9.11 14.09 -4.35
N LEU A 167 9.59 15.23 -3.86
CA LEU A 167 9.36 15.68 -2.49
C LEU A 167 7.86 15.90 -2.21
N LEU A 168 7.14 16.49 -3.17
CA LEU A 168 5.68 16.63 -3.07
C LEU A 168 5.01 15.25 -2.95
N TRP A 169 5.41 14.28 -3.77
CA TRP A 169 4.87 12.91 -3.71
C TRP A 169 5.17 12.21 -2.38
N LEU A 170 6.42 12.30 -1.91
CA LEU A 170 6.84 11.74 -0.62
C LEU A 170 6.08 12.36 0.56
N SER A 171 5.79 13.67 0.51
CA SER A 171 4.97 14.33 1.52
C SER A 171 3.54 13.81 1.52
N GLY A 172 2.96 13.54 0.35
CA GLY A 172 1.63 12.91 0.22
C GLY A 172 1.61 11.50 0.81
N ASN A 173 2.63 10.69 0.52
CA ASN A 173 2.76 9.34 1.08
C ASN A 173 2.91 9.38 2.61
N LEU A 174 3.68 10.34 3.15
CA LEU A 174 3.83 10.54 4.59
C LEU A 174 2.49 10.88 5.26
N VAL A 175 1.74 11.83 4.70
CA VAL A 175 0.42 12.22 5.23
C VAL A 175 -0.57 11.06 5.17
N SER A 176 -0.54 10.28 4.08
CA SER A 176 -1.40 9.09 3.93
C SER A 176 -1.10 8.05 5.02
N GLU A 177 0.18 7.79 5.29
CA GLU A 177 0.59 6.81 6.32
C GLU A 177 0.23 7.30 7.73
N LEU A 178 0.46 8.58 8.03
CA LEU A 178 0.09 9.19 9.32
C LEU A 178 -1.42 9.25 9.55
N SER A 179 -2.21 9.38 8.49
CA SER A 179 -3.67 9.40 8.57
C SER A 179 -4.26 8.00 8.76
N ASN A 180 -3.53 6.95 8.39
CA ASN A 180 -3.98 5.56 8.43
C ASN A 180 -3.31 4.73 9.54
N VAL A 181 -2.83 5.38 10.59
CA VAL A 181 -2.19 4.74 11.75
C VAL A 181 -3.21 3.79 12.42
N GLY A 182 -3.08 2.49 12.15
CA GLY A 182 -3.93 1.44 12.71
C GLY A 182 -4.64 0.55 11.69
N GLY A 183 -4.63 0.89 10.41
CA GLY A 183 -5.16 0.05 9.33
C GLY A 183 -4.07 -0.83 8.71
N GLY A 184 -3.74 -1.95 9.35
CA GLY A 184 -2.64 -2.83 8.93
C GLY A 184 -2.86 -3.47 7.55
N SER A 185 -2.40 -2.81 6.48
CA SER A 185 -2.06 -3.50 5.23
C SER A 185 -0.88 -4.44 5.48
N GLY A 186 -0.87 -5.60 4.83
CA GLY A 186 0.14 -6.65 5.03
C GLY A 186 1.58 -6.21 4.77
N LEU A 187 1.79 -5.12 4.02
CA LEU A 187 3.10 -4.52 3.74
C LEU A 187 3.31 -3.13 4.38
N ALA A 188 2.57 -2.78 5.44
CA ALA A 188 2.72 -1.49 6.11
C ALA A 188 4.17 -1.19 6.55
N ILE A 189 4.91 -2.21 6.99
CA ILE A 189 6.33 -2.09 7.34
C ILE A 189 7.18 -1.60 6.16
N VAL A 190 6.90 -2.09 4.95
CA VAL A 190 7.63 -1.70 3.73
C VAL A 190 7.38 -0.23 3.41
N LYS A 191 6.15 0.27 3.56
CA LYS A 191 5.81 1.69 3.36
C LYS A 191 6.55 2.59 4.35
N VAL A 192 6.62 2.18 5.62
CA VAL A 192 7.39 2.89 6.65
C VAL A 192 8.88 2.90 6.29
N LEU A 193 9.45 1.77 5.83
CA LEU A 193 10.85 1.71 5.39
C LEU A 193 11.13 2.65 4.21
N ILE A 194 10.24 2.70 3.21
CA ILE A 194 10.33 3.64 2.08
C ILE A 194 10.39 5.09 2.59
N LEU A 195 9.51 5.47 3.52
CA LEU A 195 9.46 6.82 4.08
C LEU A 195 10.72 7.16 4.91
N VAL A 196 11.18 6.25 5.76
CA VAL A 196 12.38 6.44 6.58
C VAL A 196 13.63 6.57 5.71
N LEU A 197 13.83 5.68 4.74
CA LEU A 197 14.97 5.75 3.82
C LEU A 197 14.92 7.03 2.97
N SER A 198 13.73 7.43 2.53
CA SER A 198 13.55 8.69 1.80
C SER A 198 13.88 9.91 2.68
N ALA A 199 13.49 9.90 3.96
CA ALA A 199 13.83 10.96 4.90
C ALA A 199 15.34 11.07 5.13
N ILE A 200 16.04 9.93 5.25
CA ILE A 200 17.51 9.90 5.36
C ILE A 200 18.15 10.43 4.07
N ALA A 201 17.64 10.05 2.89
CA ALA A 201 18.14 10.57 1.61
C ALA A 201 17.99 12.10 1.52
N ILE A 202 16.85 12.65 1.94
CA ILE A 202 16.62 14.10 2.00
C ILE A 202 17.57 14.75 3.01
N ALA A 203 17.78 14.14 4.18
CA ALA A 203 18.73 14.64 5.17
C ALA A 203 20.16 14.68 4.62
N VAL A 204 20.60 13.63 3.92
CA VAL A 204 21.91 13.59 3.24
C VAL A 204 22.02 14.70 2.20
N HIS A 205 20.96 14.95 1.44
CA HIS A 205 20.91 16.06 0.48
C HIS A 205 21.09 17.41 1.19
N ILE A 206 20.37 17.67 2.29
CA ILE A 206 20.54 18.91 3.07
C ILE A 206 21.98 19.02 3.63
N LEU A 207 22.50 17.92 4.18
CA LEU A 207 23.83 17.88 4.80
C LEU A 207 24.95 18.10 3.77
N ALA A 208 24.74 17.64 2.53
CA ALA A 208 25.65 17.89 1.40
C ALA A 208 25.91 19.38 1.18
N PHE A 209 24.94 20.24 1.51
CA PHE A 209 25.06 21.69 1.35
C PHE A 209 25.45 22.41 2.64
N VAL A 210 24.91 21.98 3.78
CA VAL A 210 25.15 22.63 5.08
C VAL A 210 26.60 22.46 5.54
N LEU A 211 27.20 21.27 5.36
CA LEU A 211 28.56 21.02 5.83
C LEU A 211 29.63 21.83 5.07
N PRO A 212 29.63 21.91 3.73
CA PRO A 212 30.57 22.76 3.01
C PRO A 212 30.41 24.25 3.32
N ALA A 213 29.17 24.71 3.52
CA ALA A 213 28.87 26.12 3.80
C ALA A 213 29.31 26.56 5.20
N LEU A 214 29.14 25.70 6.22
CA LEU A 214 29.43 26.07 7.61
C LEU A 214 30.85 25.70 8.06
N PHE A 215 31.38 24.56 7.63
CA PHE A 215 32.62 24.00 8.20
C PHE A 215 33.80 23.98 7.22
N MET A 216 33.55 23.95 5.90
CA MET A 216 34.60 23.85 4.89
C MET A 216 34.89 25.17 4.18
N HIS A 217 34.76 26.32 4.87
CA HIS A 217 35.10 27.61 4.25
C HIS A 217 36.60 27.70 3.86
N HIS A 218 37.47 26.95 4.54
CA HIS A 218 38.92 26.96 4.37
C HIS A 218 39.45 26.01 3.27
N LEU A 219 38.61 25.15 2.70
CA LEU A 219 38.98 24.23 1.62
C LEU A 219 38.92 24.92 0.26
N SER A 220 39.65 24.38 -0.71
CA SER A 220 39.55 24.79 -2.12
C SER A 220 38.18 24.43 -2.70
N ASP A 221 37.72 25.17 -3.71
CA ASP A 221 36.39 24.94 -4.31
C ASP A 221 36.27 23.54 -4.95
N ASP A 222 37.37 22.96 -5.42
CA ASP A 222 37.41 21.61 -5.99
C ASP A 222 37.19 20.51 -4.94
N GLU A 223 37.76 20.67 -3.73
CA GLU A 223 37.57 19.72 -2.63
C GLU A 223 36.14 19.77 -2.09
N LYS A 224 35.55 20.96 -2.00
CA LYS A 224 34.13 21.13 -1.63
C LYS A 224 33.23 20.47 -2.65
N LEU A 225 33.51 20.65 -3.94
CA LEU A 225 32.73 20.03 -5.02
C LEU A 225 32.85 18.50 -4.99
N HIS A 226 34.03 17.96 -4.67
CA HIS A 226 34.22 16.51 -4.49
C HIS A 226 33.36 15.99 -3.33
N PHE A 227 33.37 16.64 -2.17
CA PHE A 227 32.54 16.25 -1.03
C PHE A 227 31.04 16.27 -1.34
N VAL A 228 30.57 17.36 -1.97
CA VAL A 228 29.17 17.50 -2.43
C VAL A 228 28.79 16.35 -3.35
N ARG A 229 29.63 16.03 -4.35
CA ARG A 229 29.40 14.90 -5.27
C ARG A 229 29.31 13.55 -4.55
N THR A 230 30.16 13.30 -3.55
CA THR A 230 30.09 12.07 -2.73
C THR A 230 28.78 11.98 -1.96
N MET A 231 28.31 13.08 -1.37
CA MET A 231 27.02 13.09 -0.66
C MET A 231 25.82 12.92 -1.59
N LEU A 232 25.83 13.55 -2.77
CA LEU A 232 24.79 13.31 -3.79
C LEU A 232 24.80 11.87 -4.31
N TYR A 233 25.96 11.24 -4.41
CA TYR A 233 26.05 9.82 -4.74
C TYR A 233 25.41 8.95 -3.64
N LEU A 234 25.70 9.23 -2.37
CA LEU A 234 25.07 8.52 -1.24
C LEU A 234 23.54 8.70 -1.24
N LYS A 235 23.04 9.91 -1.48
CA LYS A 235 21.61 10.19 -1.68
C LYS A 235 21.00 9.29 -2.76
N ASN A 236 21.66 9.17 -3.92
CA ASN A 236 21.18 8.34 -5.02
C ASN A 236 21.17 6.84 -4.68
N GLN A 237 22.15 6.35 -3.91
CA GLN A 237 22.15 4.96 -3.44
C GLN A 237 20.99 4.69 -2.47
N LEU A 238 20.71 5.64 -1.56
CA LEU A 238 19.55 5.52 -0.67
C LEU A 238 18.24 5.52 -1.46
N PHE A 239 18.09 6.40 -2.47
CA PHE A 239 16.91 6.37 -3.34
C PHE A 239 16.83 5.11 -4.21
N ALA A 240 17.94 4.48 -4.56
CA ALA A 240 17.92 3.18 -5.25
C ALA A 240 17.36 2.07 -4.34
N LEU A 241 17.67 2.10 -3.03
CA LEU A 241 17.03 1.20 -2.06
C LEU A 241 15.54 1.51 -1.91
N VAL A 242 15.16 2.79 -1.84
CA VAL A 242 13.74 3.21 -1.84
C VAL A 242 13.02 2.67 -3.09
N LEU A 243 13.67 2.70 -4.25
CA LEU A 243 13.12 2.18 -5.50
C LEU A 243 12.90 0.67 -5.45
N LEU A 244 13.86 -0.07 -4.89
CA LEU A 244 13.72 -1.51 -4.67
C LEU A 244 12.51 -1.83 -3.78
N PHE A 245 12.35 -1.13 -2.65
CA PHE A 245 11.18 -1.34 -1.78
C PHE A 245 9.88 -0.87 -2.42
N SER A 246 9.91 0.18 -3.24
CA SER A 246 8.74 0.63 -4.01
C SER A 246 8.28 -0.46 -5.00
N PHE A 247 9.21 -1.27 -5.53
CA PHE A 247 8.85 -2.44 -6.33
C PHE A 247 8.19 -3.56 -5.51
N VAL A 248 8.66 -3.79 -4.28
CA VAL A 248 8.04 -4.76 -3.36
C VAL A 248 6.60 -4.37 -3.04
N GLU A 249 6.29 -3.07 -2.94
CA GLU A 249 4.92 -2.58 -2.73
C GLU A 249 3.97 -2.96 -3.89
N PHE A 250 4.47 -3.24 -5.11
CA PHE A 250 3.61 -3.76 -6.18
C PHE A 250 3.01 -5.14 -5.87
N LEU A 251 3.61 -5.92 -4.97
CA LEU A 251 3.03 -7.18 -4.52
C LEU A 251 1.65 -6.98 -3.89
N ASP A 252 1.44 -5.87 -3.15
CA ASP A 252 0.14 -5.56 -2.53
C ASP A 252 -0.93 -5.33 -3.61
N PHE A 253 -0.60 -4.66 -4.72
CA PHE A 253 -1.53 -4.48 -5.85
C PHE A 253 -1.79 -5.79 -6.61
N LEU A 254 -0.79 -6.65 -6.73
CA LEU A 254 -0.91 -7.94 -7.40
C LEU A 254 -1.83 -8.92 -6.64
N THR A 255 -2.00 -8.74 -5.32
CA THR A 255 -2.90 -9.60 -4.53
C THR A 255 -4.35 -9.61 -5.04
N VAL A 256 -4.80 -8.51 -5.64
CA VAL A 256 -6.16 -8.34 -6.18
C VAL A 256 -6.38 -9.17 -7.45
N HIS A 257 -5.30 -9.52 -8.15
CA HIS A 257 -5.40 -10.31 -9.36
C HIS A 257 -5.59 -11.80 -9.03
N HIS A 258 -6.66 -12.41 -9.54
CA HIS A 258 -6.99 -13.83 -9.29
C HIS A 258 -5.82 -14.81 -9.50
N LEU A 259 -4.94 -14.58 -10.47
CA LEU A 259 -3.75 -15.43 -10.66
C LEU A 259 -2.61 -15.13 -9.69
N PHE A 260 -2.44 -13.88 -9.24
CA PHE A 260 -1.29 -13.46 -8.43
C PHE A 260 -1.60 -13.38 -6.93
N GLY A 261 -2.88 -13.35 -6.56
CA GLY A 261 -3.37 -13.39 -5.18
C GLY A 261 -2.77 -14.52 -4.34
N PRO A 262 -2.91 -15.79 -4.78
CA PRO A 262 -2.36 -16.92 -4.03
C PRO A 262 -0.84 -16.83 -3.83
N TRP A 263 -0.09 -16.40 -4.86
CA TRP A 263 1.37 -16.24 -4.77
C TRP A 263 1.78 -15.16 -3.77
N ALA A 264 1.09 -14.03 -3.77
CA ALA A 264 1.38 -12.93 -2.85
C ALA A 264 1.14 -13.33 -1.38
N ILE A 265 0.11 -14.13 -1.11
CA ILE A 265 -0.15 -14.70 0.22
C ILE A 265 1.00 -15.62 0.65
N ILE A 266 1.42 -16.56 -0.21
CA ILE A 266 2.52 -17.49 0.08
C ILE A 266 3.83 -16.75 0.35
N ILE A 267 4.17 -15.76 -0.48
CA ILE A 267 5.39 -14.96 -0.29
C ILE A 267 5.36 -14.24 1.05
N ARG A 268 4.22 -13.65 1.42
CA ARG A 268 4.06 -12.96 2.70
C ARG A 268 4.25 -13.94 3.87
N ASP A 269 3.61 -15.09 3.82
CA ASP A 269 3.68 -16.08 4.88
C ASP A 269 5.12 -16.63 5.02
N LEU A 270 5.82 -16.87 3.89
CA LEU A 270 7.24 -17.23 3.87
C LEU A 270 8.14 -16.14 4.48
N MET A 271 7.85 -14.85 4.21
CA MET A 271 8.61 -13.74 4.78
C MET A 271 8.47 -13.66 6.30
N TYR A 272 7.29 -13.96 6.85
CA TYR A 272 7.09 -14.02 8.30
C TYR A 272 7.83 -15.20 8.94
N ASP A 273 7.87 -16.37 8.27
CA ASP A 273 8.56 -17.55 8.78
C ASP A 273 10.09 -17.42 8.76
N LEU A 274 10.64 -16.58 7.89
CA LEU A 274 12.09 -16.35 7.75
C LEU A 274 12.66 -15.36 8.78
N LEU A 275 11.83 -14.50 9.37
CA LEU A 275 12.22 -13.44 10.31
C LEU A 275 12.14 -13.92 11.77
#